data_AF-A0A7J9WRJ0-F1
#
_entry.id   AF-A0A7J9WRJ0-F1
#
_cell.length_a   1.000
_cell.length_b   1.000
_cell.length_c   1.000
_cell.angle_alpha   90.00
_cell.angle_beta   90.00
_cell.angle_gamma   90.00
#
_symmetry.space_group_name_H-M   'P 1'
#
loop_
_entity.id
_entity.type
_entity.pdbx_description
1 polymer ?
#
loop_
_entity_poly.entity_id
_entity_poly.type
_entity_poly.pdbx_seq_one_letter_code
_entity_poly.pdbx_strand_id
1 'polypeptide(L)'
;MHRRLIATIVVLLMAMVVALAAVSLASSRNFASPMSGDQEVPAEGAPDVETNATGLAKYQLSADGTEMSFRLNVGNIENVTQAHIHLGARGENGDIVVWLYPDGPPPELIPGRTNGTLATFTFTADDLVG
;
A
#
# COMPACT_ATOMS: atom_id res chain seq x y z
N MET A 1 -13.03 -12.24 -54.26
CA MET A 1 -11.96 -11.62 -53.44
C MET A 1 -12.50 -10.89 -52.19
N HIS A 2 -13.71 -10.32 -52.22
CA HIS A 2 -14.26 -9.53 -51.10
C HIS A 2 -14.54 -10.30 -49.79
N ARG A 3 -14.98 -11.56 -49.85
CA ARG A 3 -15.32 -12.36 -48.64
C ARG A 3 -14.11 -12.67 -47.76
N ARG A 4 -12.92 -12.83 -48.36
CA ARG A 4 -11.66 -13.05 -47.64
C ARG A 4 -11.16 -11.77 -46.96
N LEU A 5 -11.34 -10.62 -47.61
CA LEU A 5 -10.95 -9.32 -47.08
C LEU A 5 -11.78 -8.93 -45.83
N ILE A 6 -13.09 -9.19 -45.88
CA ILE A 6 -14.01 -8.90 -44.76
C ILE A 6 -13.66 -9.75 -43.53
N ALA A 7 -13.39 -11.04 -43.71
CA ALA A 7 -13.03 -11.93 -42.60
C ALA A 7 -11.75 -11.49 -41.88
N THR A 8 -10.71 -11.08 -42.62
CA THR A 8 -9.46 -10.58 -42.04
C THR A 8 -9.66 -9.29 -41.25
N ILE A 9 -10.46 -8.35 -41.77
CA ILE A 9 -10.77 -7.09 -41.08
C ILE A 9 -11.51 -7.36 -39.77
N VAL A 10 -12.49 -8.27 -39.75
CA VAL A 10 -13.23 -8.63 -38.54
C VAL A 10 -12.32 -9.27 -37.49
N VAL A 11 -11.40 -10.15 -37.90
CA VAL A 11 -10.43 -10.77 -36.97
C VAL A 11 -9.48 -9.74 -36.38
N LEU A 12 -8.98 -8.79 -37.18
CA LEU A 12 -8.11 -7.73 -36.70
C LEU A 12 -8.84 -6.77 -35.75
N LEU A 13 -10.10 -6.43 -36.05
CA LEU A 13 -10.94 -5.61 -35.18
C LEU A 13 -11.23 -6.32 -33.86
N MET A 14 -11.55 -7.62 -33.88
CA MET A 14 -11.73 -8.44 -32.68
C MET A 14 -10.45 -8.49 -31.83
N ALA A 15 -9.28 -8.71 -32.46
CA ALA A 15 -8.00 -8.73 -31.76
C ALA A 15 -7.66 -7.37 -31.12
N MET A 16 -7.98 -6.26 -31.79
CA MET A 16 -7.79 -4.92 -31.27
C MET A 16 -8.70 -4.62 -30.09
N VAL A 17 -9.98 -5.06 -30.13
CA VAL A 17 -10.93 -4.91 -29.02
C VAL A 17 -10.48 -5.71 -27.80
N VAL A 18 -9.99 -6.94 -27.99
CA VAL A 18 -9.44 -7.77 -26.91
C VAL A 18 -8.18 -7.15 -26.30
N ALA A 19 -7.27 -6.63 -27.13
CA ALA A 19 -6.07 -5.94 -26.65
C ALA A 19 -6.39 -4.67 -25.86
N LEU A 20 -7.39 -3.89 -26.30
CA LEU A 20 -7.82 -2.67 -25.61
C LEU A 20 -8.47 -2.98 -24.25
N ALA A 21 -9.27 -4.05 -24.16
CA ALA A 21 -9.83 -4.53 -22.91
C ALA A 21 -8.74 -5.03 -21.93
N ALA A 22 -7.72 -5.75 -22.43
CA ALA A 22 -6.61 -6.20 -21.58
C ALA A 22 -5.82 -5.03 -20.97
N VAL A 23 -5.64 -3.93 -21.71
CA VAL A 23 -5.00 -2.71 -21.18
C VAL A 23 -5.88 -2.02 -20.13
N SER A 24 -7.21 -2.01 -20.29
CA SER A 24 -8.11 -1.42 -19.29
C SER A 24 -8.26 -2.26 -18.01
N LEU A 25 -7.88 -3.54 -18.03
CA LEU A 25 -7.78 -4.38 -16.82
C LEU A 25 -6.46 -4.20 -16.06
N ALA A 26 -5.48 -3.48 -16.60
CA ALA A 26 -4.25 -3.18 -15.88
C ALA A 26 -4.52 -2.09 -14.82
N SER A 27 -5.05 -2.51 -13.67
CA SER A 27 -5.19 -1.64 -12.49
C SER A 27 -3.84 -1.06 -12.09
N SER A 28 -3.83 0.15 -11.49
CA SER A 28 -2.59 0.68 -10.90
C SER A 28 -2.09 -0.31 -9.87
N ARG A 29 -0.88 -0.82 -10.08
CA ARG A 29 -0.20 -1.70 -9.12
C ARG A 29 0.68 -0.92 -8.15
N ASN A 30 0.79 0.39 -8.35
CA ASN A 30 1.51 1.31 -7.48
C ASN A 30 0.53 2.05 -6.59
N PHE A 31 0.78 2.04 -5.29
CA PHE A 31 0.00 2.77 -4.30
C PHE A 31 0.93 3.64 -3.45
N ALA A 32 0.40 4.72 -2.91
CA ALA A 32 1.12 5.59 -2.00
C ALA A 32 0.19 6.02 -0.85
N SER A 33 0.73 6.03 0.36
CA SER A 33 0.04 6.49 1.57
C SER A 33 0.92 7.56 2.25
N PRO A 34 0.67 8.86 2.01
CA PRO A 34 1.26 9.92 2.80
C PRO A 34 0.62 9.94 4.19
N MET A 35 1.43 10.18 5.21
CA MET A 35 1.05 10.15 6.62
C MET A 35 1.54 11.42 7.33
N SER A 36 0.71 11.98 8.20
CA SER A 36 1.04 13.10 9.08
C SER A 36 0.30 12.97 10.41
N GLY A 37 0.82 13.64 11.45
CA GLY A 37 0.27 13.54 12.81
C GLY A 37 -1.18 13.98 12.96
N ASP A 38 -1.63 14.93 12.13
CA ASP A 38 -3.02 15.42 12.09
C ASP A 38 -4.04 14.38 11.58
N GLN A 39 -3.57 13.24 11.05
CA GLN A 39 -4.42 12.13 10.61
C GLN A 39 -4.57 11.06 11.69
N GLU A 40 -3.90 11.20 12.83
CA GLU A 40 -4.07 10.31 13.97
C GLU A 40 -5.48 10.48 14.56
N VAL A 41 -6.09 9.36 14.97
CA VAL A 41 -7.38 9.33 15.66
C VAL A 41 -7.09 8.92 17.09
N PRO A 42 -7.06 9.88 18.05
CA PRO A 42 -6.71 9.58 19.42
C PRO A 42 -7.63 8.51 20.00
N ALA A 43 -7.05 7.62 20.82
CA ALA A 43 -7.86 6.71 21.63
C ALA A 43 -8.76 7.48 22.59
N GLU A 44 -9.89 6.89 22.98
CA GLU A 44 -10.83 7.50 23.92
C GLU A 44 -10.13 7.95 25.22
N GLY A 45 -10.20 9.26 25.49
CA GLY A 45 -9.58 9.90 26.66
C GLY A 45 -8.10 10.25 26.52
N ALA A 46 -7.47 10.00 25.36
CA ALA A 46 -6.13 10.47 25.06
C ALA A 46 -6.15 11.93 24.57
N PRO A 47 -5.09 12.72 24.83
CA PRO A 47 -4.92 14.03 24.21
C PRO A 47 -4.62 13.88 22.72
N ASP A 48 -4.90 14.93 21.96
CA ASP A 48 -4.51 15.03 20.55
C ASP A 48 -2.98 14.90 20.40
N VAL A 49 -2.54 14.25 19.32
CA VAL A 49 -1.13 14.06 19.01
C VAL A 49 -0.55 15.29 18.31
N GLU A 50 0.19 16.10 19.06
CA GLU A 50 0.93 17.24 18.54
C GLU A 50 2.33 16.84 18.07
N THR A 51 2.52 16.66 16.76
CA THR A 51 3.81 16.25 16.18
C THR A 51 4.06 16.80 14.78
N ASN A 52 5.34 17.02 14.45
CA ASN A 52 5.80 17.32 13.09
C ASN A 52 6.23 16.07 12.32
N ALA A 53 5.93 14.88 12.86
CA ALA A 53 6.25 13.62 12.21
C ALA A 53 5.46 13.45 10.91
N THR A 54 6.14 12.91 9.90
CA THR A 54 5.55 12.59 8.60
C THR A 54 6.00 11.22 8.14
N GLY A 55 5.25 10.63 7.23
CA GLY A 55 5.59 9.38 6.59
C GLY A 55 5.12 9.31 5.15
N LEU A 56 5.76 8.44 4.38
CA LEU A 56 5.32 8.05 3.06
C LEU A 56 5.60 6.57 2.87
N ALA A 57 4.53 5.78 2.76
CA ALA A 57 4.60 4.40 2.32
C ALA A 57 4.32 4.34 0.81
N LYS A 58 5.19 3.66 0.07
CA LYS A 58 4.95 3.30 -1.33
C LYS A 58 4.85 1.79 -1.45
N TYR A 59 3.85 1.33 -2.20
CA TYR A 59 3.55 -0.08 -2.38
C TYR A 59 3.53 -0.43 -3.86
N GLN A 60 3.99 -1.62 -4.20
CA GLN A 60 3.98 -2.17 -5.55
C GLN A 60 3.50 -3.62 -5.49
N LEU A 61 2.33 -3.87 -6.07
CA LEU A 61 1.76 -5.20 -6.23
C LEU A 61 2.45 -5.92 -7.41
N SER A 62 2.83 -7.17 -7.21
CA SER A 62 3.41 -8.05 -8.23
C SER A 62 2.46 -8.24 -9.42
N ALA A 63 2.98 -8.69 -10.56
CA ALA A 63 2.20 -8.83 -11.81
C ALA A 63 1.09 -9.91 -11.70
N ASP A 64 1.32 -10.95 -10.92
CA ASP A 64 0.36 -12.01 -10.59
C ASP A 64 -0.59 -11.64 -9.45
N GLY A 65 -0.31 -10.56 -8.71
CA GLY A 65 -1.18 -10.04 -7.65
C GLY A 65 -1.05 -10.77 -6.31
N THR A 66 -0.01 -11.58 -6.12
CA THR A 66 0.18 -12.40 -4.92
C THR A 66 1.14 -11.80 -3.89
N GLU A 67 1.90 -10.78 -4.28
CA GLU A 67 2.98 -10.22 -3.46
C GLU A 67 2.93 -8.68 -3.48
N MET A 68 3.06 -8.06 -2.31
CA MET A 68 3.13 -6.61 -2.15
C MET A 68 4.51 -6.22 -1.60
N SER A 69 5.30 -5.53 -2.42
CA SER A 69 6.55 -4.91 -1.96
C SER A 69 6.27 -3.49 -1.46
N PHE A 70 6.92 -3.06 -0.38
CA PHE A 70 6.80 -1.68 0.09
C PHE A 70 8.10 -1.07 0.61
N ARG A 71 8.11 0.27 0.63
CA ARG A 71 9.09 1.08 1.33
C ARG A 71 8.37 2.13 2.17
N LEU A 72 8.66 2.14 3.46
CA LEU A 72 8.20 3.16 4.41
C LEU A 72 9.35 4.11 4.72
N ASN A 73 9.17 5.38 4.33
CA ASN A 73 10.04 6.47 4.78
C ASN A 73 9.31 7.30 5.84
N VAL A 74 10.05 7.73 6.86
CA VAL A 74 9.56 8.60 7.93
C VAL A 74 10.44 9.84 8.05
N GLY A 75 9.90 10.91 8.62
CA GLY A 75 10.63 12.12 8.93
C GLY A 75 10.16 12.71 10.25
N ASN A 76 11.11 13.20 11.05
CA ASN A 76 10.88 13.85 12.34
C ASN A 76 10.06 13.04 13.36
N ILE A 77 10.06 11.71 13.25
CA ILE A 77 9.41 10.84 14.25
C ILE A 77 10.42 10.51 15.36
N GLU A 78 9.98 10.56 16.62
CA GLU A 78 10.80 10.29 17.80
C GLU A 78 10.33 8.99 18.45
N ASN A 79 11.28 8.16 18.91
CA ASN A 79 11.00 6.95 19.68
C ASN A 79 10.02 5.99 18.98
N VAL A 80 10.32 5.60 17.74
CA VAL A 80 9.48 4.67 16.97
C VAL A 80 9.41 3.34 17.71
N THR A 81 8.21 2.82 17.92
CA THR A 81 8.01 1.49 18.54
C THR A 81 7.45 0.47 17.55
N GLN A 82 6.64 0.94 16.60
CA GLN A 82 5.79 0.13 15.74
C GLN A 82 5.46 0.88 14.43
N ALA A 83 5.14 0.13 13.38
CA ALA A 83 4.49 0.62 12.17
C ALA A 83 3.59 -0.48 11.61
N HIS A 84 2.34 -0.15 11.26
CA HIS A 84 1.34 -1.13 10.84
C HIS A 84 0.45 -0.61 9.71
N ILE A 85 -0.27 -1.53 9.05
CA ILE A 85 -1.43 -1.23 8.20
C ILE A 85 -2.68 -1.61 8.98
N HIS A 86 -3.68 -0.73 8.99
CA HIS A 86 -4.98 -0.96 9.61
C HIS A 86 -6.06 -1.23 8.55
N LEU A 87 -7.04 -2.07 8.90
CA LEU A 87 -8.27 -2.26 8.14
C LEU A 87 -9.44 -1.65 8.91
N GLY A 88 -9.95 -0.53 8.41
CA GLY A 88 -11.06 0.20 9.03
C GLY A 88 -11.68 1.21 8.08
N ALA A 89 -12.80 1.80 8.50
CA ALA A 89 -13.38 2.92 7.78
C ALA A 89 -12.49 4.17 7.89
N ARG A 90 -12.65 5.11 6.96
CA ARG A 90 -11.87 6.35 6.99
C ARG A 90 -12.19 7.15 8.24
N GLY A 91 -11.17 7.48 9.02
CA GLY A 91 -11.30 8.25 10.27
C GLY A 91 -11.65 7.40 11.48
N GLU A 92 -11.61 6.07 11.36
CA GLU A 92 -11.82 5.15 12.48
C GLU A 92 -10.55 4.30 12.71
N ASN A 93 -10.29 3.99 13.98
CA ASN A 93 -9.24 3.05 14.35
C ASN A 93 -9.69 1.62 14.01
N GLY A 94 -9.15 1.08 12.92
CA GLY A 94 -9.38 -0.31 12.50
C GLY A 94 -8.41 -1.31 13.12
N ASP A 95 -8.64 -2.60 12.90
CA ASP A 95 -7.74 -3.66 13.34
C ASP A 95 -6.41 -3.61 12.57
N ILE A 96 -5.30 -3.97 13.22
CA ILE A 96 -4.00 -4.13 12.56
C ILE A 96 -4.06 -5.36 11.68
N VAL A 97 -3.74 -5.21 10.39
CA VAL A 97 -3.71 -6.32 9.43
C VAL A 97 -2.32 -6.69 8.94
N VAL A 98 -1.32 -5.81 9.07
CA VAL A 98 0.07 -6.11 8.72
C VAL A 98 1.01 -5.36 9.64
N TRP A 99 2.05 -6.03 10.12
CA TRP A 99 3.17 -5.40 10.80
C TRP A 99 4.26 -5.02 9.80
N LEU A 100 4.70 -3.76 9.84
CA LEU A 100 5.74 -3.22 8.97
C LEU A 100 7.05 -3.01 9.73
N TYR A 101 6.96 -2.76 11.03
CA TYR A 101 8.07 -2.70 11.96
C TYR A 101 7.55 -2.88 13.40
N PRO A 102 8.24 -3.68 14.25
CA PRO A 102 9.11 -4.79 13.87
C PRO A 102 8.38 -5.82 12.99
N ASP A 103 9.07 -6.86 12.53
CA ASP A 103 8.48 -7.95 11.74
C ASP A 103 7.61 -8.86 12.61
N GLY A 104 6.49 -8.30 13.08
CA GLY A 104 5.57 -8.89 14.04
C GLY A 104 5.81 -8.45 15.49
N PRO A 105 4.84 -8.71 16.39
CA PRO A 105 4.94 -8.37 17.80
C PRO A 105 6.04 -9.20 18.52
N PRO A 106 6.60 -8.69 19.64
CA PRO A 106 6.22 -7.49 20.36
C PRO A 106 6.82 -6.19 19.78
N PRO A 107 6.34 -5.00 20.21
CA PRO A 107 6.94 -3.70 19.84
C PRO A 107 8.44 -3.62 20.16
N GLU A 108 9.20 -2.94 19.29
CA GLU A 108 10.64 -2.73 19.48
C GLU A 108 11.00 -1.24 19.34
N LEU A 109 11.60 -0.67 20.38
CA LEU A 109 11.94 0.74 20.41
C LEU A 109 13.19 1.06 19.57
N ILE A 110 13.04 1.95 18.60
CA ILE A 110 14.13 2.74 18.01
C ILE A 110 14.21 4.07 18.78
N PRO A 111 15.22 4.27 19.64
CA PRO A 111 15.30 5.48 20.45
C PRO A 111 15.68 6.71 19.62
N GLY A 112 15.11 7.85 20.00
CA GLY A 112 15.42 9.15 19.40
C GLY A 112 14.82 9.38 18.02
N ARG A 113 15.37 10.36 17.30
CA ARG A 113 14.81 10.84 16.04
C ARG A 113 15.15 9.92 14.87
N THR A 114 14.13 9.53 14.14
CA THR A 114 14.27 8.74 12.91
C THR A 114 13.89 9.57 11.68
N ASN A 115 14.77 9.53 10.66
CA ASN A 115 14.56 10.13 9.35
C ASN A 115 15.05 9.17 8.26
N GLY A 116 14.31 9.07 7.16
CA GLY A 116 14.65 8.21 6.03
C GLY A 116 13.86 6.90 6.02
N THR A 117 14.44 5.85 5.45
CA THR A 117 13.77 4.53 5.36
C THR A 117 13.71 3.87 6.73
N LEU A 118 12.49 3.64 7.21
CA LEU A 118 12.23 2.88 8.43
C LEU A 118 12.16 1.38 8.13
N ALA A 119 11.43 1.00 7.08
CA ALA A 119 11.23 -0.39 6.72
C ALA A 119 11.12 -0.58 5.21
N THR A 120 11.61 -1.72 4.73
CA THR A 120 11.34 -2.27 3.41
C THR A 120 11.03 -3.73 3.59
N PHE A 121 9.88 -4.17 3.10
CA PHE A 121 9.48 -5.55 3.23
C PHE A 121 8.56 -5.94 2.08
N THR A 122 8.39 -7.24 1.94
CA THR A 122 7.52 -7.87 0.97
C THR A 122 6.60 -8.77 1.74
N PHE A 123 5.29 -8.59 1.60
CA PHE A 123 4.30 -9.41 2.27
C PHE A 123 3.31 -10.00 1.26
N THR A 124 2.73 -11.12 1.65
CA THR A 124 1.74 -11.89 0.90
C THR A 124 0.43 -11.94 1.68
N ALA A 125 -0.55 -12.68 1.16
CA ALA A 125 -1.79 -12.92 1.89
C ALA A 125 -1.56 -13.68 3.21
N ASP A 126 -0.50 -14.50 3.30
CA ASP A 126 -0.21 -15.33 4.48
C ASP A 126 0.35 -14.50 5.65
N ASP A 127 0.86 -13.30 5.37
CA ASP A 127 1.39 -12.36 6.36
C ASP A 127 0.30 -11.42 6.92
N LEU A 128 -0.90 -11.45 6.34
CA LEU A 128 -2.04 -10.69 6.85
C LEU A 128 -2.54 -11.32 8.15
N VAL A 129 -2.77 -10.48 9.17
CA VAL A 129 -3.36 -10.86 10.45
C VAL A 129 -4.75 -10.22 10.61
N GLY A 130 -5.59 -10.81 11.46
CA GLY A 130 -7.01 -10.42 11.62
C GLY A 130 -7.96 -11.31 10.84
#